data_AF-A0A842T2J5-F1
#
_entry.id   AF-A0A842T2J5-F1
#
_cell.length_a   1.000
_cell.length_b   1.000
_cell.length_c   1.000
_cell.angle_alpha   90.00
_cell.angle_beta   90.00
_cell.angle_gamma   90.00
#
_symmetry.space_group_name_H-M   'P 1'
#
loop_
_entity.id
_entity.type
_entity.pdbx_description
1 polymer ?
#
loop_
_entity_poly.entity_id
_entity_poly.type
_entity_poly.pdbx_seq_one_letter_code
_entity_poly.pdbx_strand_id
1 'polypeptide(L)'
;MRTNDFRKKRCLKAMFAFFWITFGLLILPILVSATNYPVSLQKGTIRQKVDFYNKDIWNNTVSSISGPENFLNFGGEANITGAESKYVVRAWYEETWNTSDVFGNLFMVNISSPLHNATEINQNYTTTYELNLILISKWSFNSSVLPENATLPNSFLYIVKDPTGFKQMLSDYNTYASKSSDPFLFNISTEDFIYRLFKTQFGVGAPIDGYLSEMVDELNNENVTSEVNTLSLKLRGEGNYSVQISFDSMGLQSSISFLDSDNNIFYKIITYDTEWTVWLTIGIFGTGIIAVVIYAFYRRRQRIKQFEESLERMKS
;
A
#
# COMPACT_ATOMS: atom_id res chain seq x y z
N MET A 1 -54.94 15.16 19.74
CA MET A 1 -54.48 14.56 18.47
C MET A 1 -53.65 15.48 17.55
N ARG A 2 -53.58 16.81 17.77
CA ARG A 2 -52.82 17.76 16.90
C ARG A 2 -51.30 17.85 17.15
N THR A 3 -50.79 17.31 18.24
CA THR A 3 -49.38 17.46 18.67
C THR A 3 -48.41 16.46 18.02
N ASN A 4 -48.90 15.33 17.52
CA ASN A 4 -48.05 14.30 16.88
C ASN A 4 -47.62 14.68 15.46
N ASP A 5 -48.43 15.46 14.74
CA ASP A 5 -48.18 15.80 13.35
C ASP A 5 -47.08 16.87 13.20
N PHE A 6 -46.97 17.77 14.18
CA PHE A 6 -45.92 18.79 14.24
C PHE A 6 -44.52 18.21 14.51
N ARG A 7 -44.43 17.15 15.34
CA ARG A 7 -43.17 16.43 15.60
C ARG A 7 -42.67 15.68 14.37
N LYS A 8 -43.58 15.04 13.62
CA LYS A 8 -43.25 14.32 12.37
C LYS A 8 -42.64 15.24 11.31
N LYS A 9 -43.23 16.43 11.10
CA LYS A 9 -42.72 17.41 10.11
C LYS A 9 -41.36 17.99 10.47
N ARG A 10 -41.05 18.19 11.75
CA ARG A 10 -39.71 18.64 12.19
C ARG A 10 -38.64 17.56 12.02
N CYS A 11 -38.99 16.30 12.30
CA CYS A 11 -38.09 15.17 12.12
C CYS A 11 -37.73 14.94 10.64
N LEU A 12 -38.71 15.07 9.73
CA LEU A 12 -38.49 14.93 8.29
C LEU A 12 -37.54 16.02 7.73
N LYS A 13 -37.69 17.28 8.18
CA LYS A 13 -36.79 18.37 7.79
C LYS A 13 -35.36 18.17 8.29
N ALA A 14 -35.20 17.65 9.51
CA ALA A 14 -33.88 17.33 10.06
C ALA A 14 -33.21 16.19 9.31
N MET A 15 -33.95 15.13 8.96
CA MET A 15 -33.44 14.03 8.13
C MET A 15 -33.05 14.49 6.73
N PHE A 16 -33.84 15.38 6.11
CA PHE A 16 -33.54 15.92 4.78
C PHE A 16 -32.31 16.82 4.79
N ALA A 17 -32.14 17.64 5.83
CA ALA A 17 -30.93 18.45 6.02
C ALA A 17 -29.69 17.58 6.27
N PHE A 18 -29.81 16.54 7.09
CA PHE A 18 -28.73 15.60 7.35
C PHE A 18 -28.33 14.86 6.07
N PHE A 19 -29.31 14.38 5.29
CA PHE A 19 -29.09 13.76 3.99
C PHE A 19 -28.33 14.68 3.03
N TRP A 20 -28.72 15.95 2.91
CA TRP A 20 -28.04 16.91 2.04
C TRP A 20 -26.63 17.29 2.53
N ILE A 21 -26.39 17.35 3.83
CA ILE A 21 -25.05 17.57 4.38
C ILE A 21 -24.17 16.35 4.10
N THR A 22 -24.67 15.14 4.33
CA THR A 22 -23.94 13.91 4.00
C THR A 22 -23.73 13.74 2.51
N PHE A 23 -24.71 14.09 1.67
CA PHE A 23 -24.61 14.00 0.21
C PHE A 23 -23.68 15.08 -0.35
N GLY A 24 -23.72 16.31 0.18
CA GLY A 24 -22.79 17.39 -0.18
C GLY A 24 -21.35 17.11 0.24
N LEU A 25 -21.13 16.38 1.34
CA LEU A 25 -19.80 15.87 1.73
C LEU A 25 -19.33 14.69 0.85
N LEU A 26 -20.23 14.06 0.09
CA LEU A 26 -19.94 12.94 -0.80
C LEU A 26 -19.86 13.35 -2.29
N ILE A 27 -20.28 14.56 -2.65
CA ILE A 27 -20.10 15.09 -4.01
C ILE A 27 -18.65 15.58 -4.15
N LEU A 28 -17.83 14.64 -4.61
CA LEU A 28 -16.58 14.71 -5.37
C LEU A 28 -15.47 15.68 -4.89
N PRO A 29 -14.25 15.16 -4.64
CA PRO A 29 -13.08 16.02 -4.64
C PRO A 29 -12.94 16.65 -6.03
N ILE A 30 -12.85 17.97 -6.07
CA ILE A 30 -12.44 18.71 -7.25
C ILE A 30 -11.05 18.17 -7.62
N LEU A 31 -10.93 17.61 -8.83
CA LEU A 31 -9.64 17.34 -9.48
C LEU A 31 -8.94 18.68 -9.69
N VAL A 32 -8.27 19.16 -8.64
CA VAL A 32 -7.23 20.17 -8.76
C VAL A 32 -6.00 19.38 -9.17
N SER A 33 -5.40 19.71 -10.31
CA SER A 33 -4.04 19.26 -10.60
C SER A 33 -3.14 19.90 -9.54
N ALA A 34 -2.91 19.17 -8.46
CA ALA A 34 -2.03 19.63 -7.41
C ALA A 34 -0.61 19.45 -7.94
N THR A 35 0.17 20.52 -7.94
CA THR A 35 1.63 20.45 -8.21
C THR A 35 2.39 19.64 -7.15
N ASN A 36 1.69 19.11 -6.14
CA ASN A 36 2.20 18.27 -5.08
C ASN A 36 1.13 17.25 -4.71
N TYR A 37 1.41 15.96 -4.93
CA TYR A 37 0.49 14.91 -4.55
C TYR A 37 0.62 14.60 -3.06
N PRO A 38 -0.44 14.81 -2.24
CA PRO A 38 -0.40 14.50 -0.83
C PRO A 38 -0.31 13.00 -0.57
N VAL A 39 0.23 12.68 0.58
CA VAL A 39 0.35 11.32 1.07
C VAL A 39 -0.85 11.00 1.97
N SER A 40 -1.57 9.92 1.66
CA SER A 40 -2.77 9.49 2.40
C SER A 40 -2.48 8.36 3.39
N LEU A 41 -1.35 8.47 4.12
CA LEU A 41 -0.90 7.41 5.02
C LEU A 41 -1.63 7.39 6.34
N GLN A 42 -1.84 6.18 6.85
CA GLN A 42 -2.23 5.94 8.22
C GLN A 42 -1.19 5.04 8.88
N LYS A 43 -0.97 5.24 10.18
CA LYS A 43 -0.17 4.28 10.96
C LYS A 43 -0.97 2.98 11.05
N GLY A 44 -0.32 1.86 10.76
CA GLY A 44 -1.01 0.58 10.71
C GLY A 44 -0.06 -0.56 10.43
N THR A 45 -0.59 -1.77 10.58
CA THR A 45 0.10 -2.99 10.17
C THR A 45 -0.50 -3.44 8.85
N ILE A 46 0.35 -3.59 7.84
CA ILE A 46 -0.03 -4.13 6.54
C ILE A 46 0.53 -5.54 6.46
N ARG A 47 -0.33 -6.51 6.18
CA ARG A 47 0.03 -7.91 6.02
C ARG A 47 -0.05 -8.30 4.57
N GLN A 48 0.93 -9.07 4.13
CA GLN A 48 1.00 -9.58 2.76
C GLN A 48 1.14 -11.09 2.78
N LYS A 49 0.63 -11.75 1.75
CA LYS A 49 0.71 -13.20 1.56
C LYS A 49 1.14 -13.50 0.13
N VAL A 50 2.02 -14.49 -0.03
CA VAL A 50 2.22 -15.12 -1.34
C VAL A 50 0.96 -15.93 -1.65
N ASP A 51 0.13 -15.41 -2.54
CA ASP A 51 -1.14 -16.03 -2.90
C ASP A 51 -0.95 -17.16 -3.90
N PHE A 52 0.01 -17.00 -4.81
CA PHE A 52 0.33 -17.98 -5.84
C PHE A 52 1.80 -17.93 -6.22
N TYR A 53 2.40 -19.09 -6.48
CA TYR A 53 3.74 -19.21 -7.05
C TYR A 53 3.90 -20.51 -7.84
N ASN A 54 4.30 -20.39 -9.11
CA ASN A 54 4.72 -21.50 -9.96
C ASN A 54 6.22 -21.36 -10.27
N LYS A 55 7.03 -22.23 -9.64
CA LYS A 55 8.49 -22.23 -9.77
C LYS A 55 8.97 -22.55 -11.19
N ASP A 56 8.33 -23.48 -11.88
CA ASP A 56 8.78 -23.91 -13.21
C ASP A 56 8.58 -22.79 -14.23
N ILE A 57 7.42 -22.11 -14.17
CA ILE A 57 7.18 -20.93 -15.02
C ILE A 57 8.14 -19.81 -14.64
N TRP A 58 8.31 -19.53 -13.34
CA TRP A 58 9.26 -18.50 -12.89
C TRP A 58 10.67 -18.72 -13.46
N ASN A 59 11.18 -19.94 -13.38
CA ASN A 59 12.51 -20.28 -13.87
C ASN A 59 12.65 -20.13 -15.38
N ASN A 60 11.59 -20.39 -16.14
CA ASN A 60 11.58 -20.29 -17.60
C ASN A 60 11.29 -18.88 -18.11
N THR A 61 10.74 -18.01 -17.26
CA THR A 61 10.25 -16.68 -17.66
C THR A 61 11.09 -15.55 -17.06
N VAL A 62 11.36 -15.60 -15.75
CA VAL A 62 12.04 -14.53 -15.03
C VAL A 62 13.53 -14.83 -14.89
N SER A 63 13.88 -15.91 -14.18
CA SER A 63 15.27 -16.27 -13.92
C SER A 63 15.39 -17.72 -13.47
N SER A 64 16.23 -18.49 -14.14
CA SER A 64 16.53 -19.88 -13.79
C SER A 64 17.42 -20.02 -12.54
N ILE A 65 18.11 -18.95 -12.14
CA ILE A 65 19.11 -18.95 -11.06
C ILE A 65 18.66 -18.23 -9.79
N SER A 66 17.60 -17.43 -9.84
CA SER A 66 17.13 -16.63 -8.69
C SER A 66 15.62 -16.71 -8.52
N GLY A 67 15.18 -17.08 -7.32
CA GLY A 67 13.77 -17.07 -6.93
C GLY A 67 13.28 -15.69 -6.49
N PRO A 68 11.96 -15.52 -6.29
CA PRO A 68 11.34 -14.27 -5.84
C PRO A 68 11.97 -13.67 -4.57
N GLU A 69 12.42 -14.51 -3.64
CA GLU A 69 13.03 -14.14 -2.36
C GLU A 69 14.27 -13.26 -2.50
N ASN A 70 15.10 -13.56 -3.50
CA ASN A 70 16.32 -12.82 -3.81
C ASN A 70 16.05 -11.76 -4.87
N PHE A 71 15.19 -12.08 -5.84
CA PHE A 71 14.95 -11.22 -6.99
C PHE A 71 14.23 -9.92 -6.63
N LEU A 72 13.29 -9.97 -5.67
CA LEU A 72 12.42 -8.85 -5.31
C LEU A 72 12.78 -8.17 -3.98
N ASN A 73 13.91 -8.57 -3.37
CA ASN A 73 14.34 -8.10 -2.06
C ASN A 73 13.23 -8.22 -0.98
N PHE A 74 12.37 -9.23 -1.13
CA PHE A 74 11.34 -9.57 -0.16
C PHE A 74 11.93 -10.37 1.00
N GLY A 75 12.99 -11.13 0.73
CA GLY A 75 13.65 -11.99 1.70
C GLY A 75 12.77 -13.14 2.20
N GLY A 76 13.37 -14.02 2.99
CA GLY A 76 12.67 -15.14 3.61
C GLY A 76 12.10 -16.13 2.60
N GLU A 77 10.87 -16.59 2.86
CA GLU A 77 10.21 -17.68 2.14
C GLU A 77 9.21 -17.16 1.08
N ALA A 78 9.57 -16.09 0.38
CA ALA A 78 8.71 -15.50 -0.66
C ALA A 78 8.45 -16.43 -1.87
N ASN A 79 9.16 -17.55 -1.95
CA ASN A 79 8.96 -18.64 -2.91
C ASN A 79 8.03 -19.76 -2.41
N ILE A 80 7.33 -19.57 -1.30
CA ILE A 80 6.38 -20.54 -0.75
C ILE A 80 4.98 -19.95 -0.77
N THR A 81 4.06 -20.60 -1.48
CA THR A 81 2.64 -20.21 -1.46
C THR A 81 2.10 -20.31 -0.04
N GLY A 82 1.41 -19.26 0.41
CA GLY A 82 0.90 -19.13 1.77
C GLY A 82 1.87 -18.48 2.75
N ALA A 83 3.14 -18.25 2.39
CA ALA A 83 4.04 -17.49 3.23
C ALA A 83 3.53 -16.06 3.44
N GLU A 84 3.62 -15.59 4.68
CA GLU A 84 3.14 -14.28 5.09
C GLU A 84 4.29 -13.36 5.41
N SER A 85 4.10 -12.07 5.16
CA SER A 85 4.96 -11.00 5.65
C SER A 85 4.10 -9.90 6.25
N LYS A 86 4.72 -8.98 6.99
CA LYS A 86 4.05 -7.76 7.42
C LYS A 86 5.04 -6.61 7.47
N TYR A 87 4.52 -5.41 7.32
CA TYR A 87 5.24 -4.22 7.70
C TYR A 87 4.34 -3.27 8.50
N VAL A 88 4.97 -2.48 9.35
CA VAL A 88 4.28 -1.52 10.22
C VAL A 88 4.77 -0.13 9.87
N VAL A 89 3.84 0.74 9.46
CA VAL A 89 4.12 2.16 9.21
C VAL A 89 4.28 2.88 10.55
N ARG A 90 5.48 3.39 10.82
CA ARG A 90 5.85 4.01 12.10
C ARG A 90 5.76 5.53 12.04
N ALA A 91 6.27 6.12 10.97
CA ALA A 91 6.31 7.55 10.74
C ALA A 91 6.47 7.84 9.24
N TRP A 92 6.22 9.08 8.85
CA TRP A 92 6.58 9.60 7.55
C TRP A 92 7.05 11.04 7.69
N TYR A 93 7.92 11.46 6.78
CA TYR A 93 8.54 12.77 6.78
C TYR A 93 8.77 13.24 5.35
N GLU A 94 8.65 14.54 5.14
CA GLU A 94 9.04 15.19 3.89
C GLU A 94 10.55 15.39 3.91
N GLU A 95 11.22 14.97 2.85
CA GLU A 95 12.66 15.08 2.71
C GLU A 95 13.01 15.58 1.31
N THR A 96 14.16 16.24 1.20
CA THR A 96 14.74 16.62 -0.09
C THR A 96 16.04 15.86 -0.27
N TRP A 97 16.12 15.07 -1.35
CA TRP A 97 17.30 14.31 -1.70
C TRP A 97 18.08 15.00 -2.80
N ASN A 98 19.40 14.99 -2.69
CA ASN A 98 20.26 15.38 -3.81
C ASN A 98 20.49 14.17 -4.73
N THR A 99 21.09 14.40 -5.89
CA THR A 99 21.40 13.36 -6.87
C THR A 99 22.21 12.20 -6.27
N SER A 100 23.20 12.47 -5.40
CA SER A 100 23.96 11.40 -4.75
C SER A 100 23.10 10.52 -3.85
N ASP A 101 22.10 11.09 -3.16
CA ASP A 101 21.21 10.37 -2.26
C ASP A 101 20.29 9.45 -3.06
N VAL A 102 19.74 9.94 -4.18
CA VAL A 102 18.98 9.14 -5.14
C VAL A 102 19.83 7.99 -5.70
N PHE A 103 21.05 8.28 -6.15
CA PHE A 103 21.96 7.26 -6.70
C PHE A 103 22.33 6.19 -5.67
N GLY A 104 22.65 6.59 -4.45
CA GLY A 104 22.99 5.67 -3.37
C GLY A 104 21.82 4.79 -2.94
N ASN A 105 20.64 5.38 -2.71
CA ASN A 105 19.51 4.69 -2.10
C ASN A 105 18.64 3.93 -3.12
N LEU A 106 18.39 4.50 -4.31
CA LEU A 106 17.46 3.91 -5.29
C LEU A 106 18.20 3.11 -6.37
N PHE A 107 19.38 3.57 -6.78
CA PHE A 107 20.17 2.93 -7.84
C PHE A 107 21.30 2.03 -7.31
N MET A 108 21.48 1.96 -6.00
CA MET A 108 22.52 1.16 -5.33
C MET A 108 23.95 1.50 -5.81
N VAL A 109 24.17 2.74 -6.27
CA VAL A 109 25.50 3.21 -6.61
C VAL A 109 26.29 3.33 -5.31
N ASN A 110 27.45 2.69 -5.23
CA ASN A 110 28.28 2.79 -4.04
C ASN A 110 28.98 4.16 -3.98
N ILE A 111 28.26 5.17 -3.51
CA ILE A 111 28.73 6.56 -3.36
C ILE A 111 29.86 6.74 -2.32
N SER A 112 30.25 5.66 -1.64
CA SER A 112 31.43 5.62 -0.76
C SER A 112 32.67 5.03 -1.45
N SER A 113 32.52 4.56 -2.71
CA SER A 113 33.62 4.06 -3.53
C SER A 113 34.49 5.23 -4.00
N PRO A 114 35.82 5.05 -4.13
CA PRO A 114 36.69 6.03 -4.78
C PRO A 114 36.27 6.36 -6.22
N LEU A 115 35.50 5.48 -6.87
CA LEU A 115 34.97 5.70 -8.23
C LEU A 115 33.74 6.63 -8.25
N HIS A 116 33.09 6.85 -7.11
CA HIS A 116 31.87 7.65 -7.00
C HIS A 116 31.98 8.59 -5.80
N ASN A 117 32.27 9.86 -6.06
CA ASN A 117 32.31 10.86 -5.01
C ASN A 117 30.96 11.59 -4.91
N ALA A 118 30.26 11.43 -3.79
CA ALA A 118 28.97 12.10 -3.56
C ALA A 118 29.04 13.63 -3.72
N THR A 119 30.12 14.27 -3.27
CA THR A 119 30.31 15.72 -3.41
C THR A 119 30.46 16.12 -4.87
N GLU A 120 31.23 15.36 -5.65
CA GLU A 120 31.39 15.62 -7.09
C GLU A 120 30.09 15.39 -7.86
N ILE A 121 29.34 14.35 -7.52
CA ILE A 121 28.02 14.09 -8.10
C ILE A 121 27.10 15.28 -7.84
N ASN A 122 26.99 15.75 -6.60
CA ASN A 122 26.09 16.87 -6.27
C ASN A 122 26.54 18.21 -6.87
N GLN A 123 27.83 18.40 -7.14
CA GLN A 123 28.34 19.59 -7.83
C GLN A 123 28.00 19.58 -9.33
N ASN A 124 28.05 18.40 -9.96
CA ASN A 124 27.78 18.24 -11.40
C ASN A 124 26.30 18.03 -11.72
N TYR A 125 25.50 17.58 -10.75
CA TYR A 125 24.06 17.30 -10.88
C TYR A 125 23.31 17.95 -9.71
N THR A 126 22.94 19.23 -9.89
CA THR A 126 22.35 20.07 -8.85
C THR A 126 20.85 19.86 -8.63
N THR A 127 20.27 18.85 -9.27
CA THR A 127 18.85 18.51 -9.12
C THR A 127 18.57 18.07 -7.69
N THR A 128 17.47 18.58 -7.14
CA THR A 128 16.93 18.15 -5.85
C THR A 128 15.58 17.47 -6.06
N TYR A 129 15.33 16.42 -5.29
CA TYR A 129 14.16 15.56 -5.42
C TYR A 129 13.35 15.60 -4.13
N GLU A 130 12.12 16.08 -4.20
CA GLU A 130 11.24 16.08 -3.04
C GLU A 130 10.50 14.74 -2.89
N LEU A 131 10.62 14.15 -1.71
CA LEU A 131 10.13 12.81 -1.41
C LEU A 131 9.36 12.83 -0.09
N ASN A 132 8.37 11.95 0.03
CA ASN A 132 7.91 11.49 1.33
C ASN A 132 8.59 10.18 1.65
N LEU A 133 9.30 10.15 2.77
CA LEU A 133 9.95 8.98 3.31
C LEU A 133 9.09 8.37 4.39
N ILE A 134 8.77 7.08 4.26
CA ILE A 134 7.92 6.34 5.17
C ILE A 134 8.78 5.36 5.94
N LEU A 135 8.98 5.63 7.24
CA LEU A 135 9.69 4.71 8.12
C LEU A 135 8.79 3.51 8.45
N ILE A 136 9.26 2.32 8.09
CA ILE A 136 8.60 1.05 8.36
C ILE A 136 9.48 0.09 9.17
N SER A 137 8.83 -0.75 9.97
CA SER A 137 9.41 -2.02 10.41
C SER A 137 8.88 -3.14 9.54
N LYS A 138 9.77 -3.93 8.93
CA LYS A 138 9.43 -5.00 7.99
C LYS A 138 9.85 -6.37 8.51
N TRP A 139 8.94 -7.33 8.36
CA TRP A 139 9.18 -8.76 8.55
C TRP A 139 9.25 -9.40 7.17
N SER A 140 10.27 -10.22 6.93
CA SER A 140 10.37 -10.98 5.68
C SER A 140 9.30 -12.08 5.61
N PHE A 141 9.07 -12.64 4.42
CA PHE A 141 8.10 -13.72 4.23
C PHE A 141 8.47 -14.96 5.05
N ASN A 142 7.47 -15.58 5.69
CA ASN A 142 7.61 -16.78 6.50
C ASN A 142 6.32 -17.62 6.38
N SER A 143 6.47 -18.92 6.12
CA SER A 143 5.37 -19.90 6.06
C SER A 143 4.88 -20.33 7.45
N SER A 144 5.69 -20.07 8.48
CA SER A 144 5.35 -20.25 9.89
C SER A 144 4.92 -18.93 10.53
N VAL A 145 4.66 -18.95 11.84
CA VAL A 145 4.32 -17.75 12.60
C VAL A 145 5.46 -16.73 12.47
N LEU A 146 5.09 -15.48 12.11
CA LEU A 146 6.04 -14.37 12.02
C LEU A 146 6.78 -14.17 13.35
N PRO A 147 8.11 -13.95 13.32
CA PRO A 147 8.87 -13.72 14.54
C PRO A 147 8.42 -12.44 15.25
N GLU A 148 8.69 -12.36 16.55
CA GLU A 148 8.35 -11.20 17.36
C GLU A 148 9.02 -9.92 16.84
N ASN A 149 10.31 -10.02 16.52
CA ASN A 149 11.12 -8.89 16.05
C ASN A 149 11.11 -8.77 14.53
N ALA A 150 11.10 -7.52 14.05
CA ALA A 150 11.21 -7.20 12.62
C ALA A 150 12.56 -7.64 12.07
N THR A 151 12.56 -8.19 10.85
CA THR A 151 13.80 -8.49 10.11
C THR A 151 14.55 -7.21 9.77
N LEU A 152 13.81 -6.17 9.38
CA LEU A 152 14.33 -4.84 9.05
C LEU A 152 13.56 -3.81 9.89
N PRO A 153 14.06 -3.45 11.10
CA PRO A 153 13.32 -2.60 12.01
C PRO A 153 13.22 -1.13 11.55
N ASN A 154 14.16 -0.69 10.70
CA ASN A 154 14.27 0.66 10.15
C ASN A 154 14.48 0.60 8.63
N SER A 155 13.41 0.30 7.90
CA SER A 155 13.38 0.34 6.44
C SER A 155 12.55 1.53 5.98
N PHE A 156 12.75 1.99 4.75
CA PHE A 156 12.06 3.14 4.20
C PHE A 156 11.31 2.76 2.93
N LEU A 157 10.11 3.29 2.80
CA LEU A 157 9.37 3.37 1.54
C LEU A 157 9.41 4.81 1.05
N TYR A 158 9.37 5.00 -0.26
CA TYR A 158 9.56 6.30 -0.89
C TYR A 158 8.35 6.64 -1.74
N ILE A 159 7.87 7.88 -1.66
CA ILE A 159 6.86 8.44 -2.56
C ILE A 159 7.42 9.73 -3.13
N VAL A 160 7.63 9.79 -4.45
CA VAL A 160 8.05 11.03 -5.11
C VAL A 160 6.88 12.01 -5.08
N LYS A 161 7.07 13.25 -4.62
CA LYS A 161 5.95 14.20 -4.49
C LYS A 161 5.38 14.65 -5.82
N ASP A 162 6.24 14.77 -6.81
CA ASP A 162 5.92 15.17 -8.18
C ASP A 162 6.30 14.03 -9.16
N PRO A 163 5.33 13.45 -9.88
CA PRO A 163 5.59 12.43 -10.90
C PRO A 163 6.64 12.83 -11.96
N THR A 164 6.80 14.12 -12.26
CA THR A 164 7.86 14.58 -13.19
C THR A 164 9.27 14.24 -12.68
N GLY A 165 9.43 14.09 -11.37
CA GLY A 165 10.68 13.71 -10.72
C GLY A 165 11.21 12.36 -11.19
N PHE A 166 10.36 11.41 -11.58
CA PHE A 166 10.79 10.09 -12.08
C PHE A 166 11.61 10.20 -13.37
N LYS A 167 11.16 11.03 -14.31
CA LYS A 167 11.86 11.27 -15.58
C LYS A 167 13.21 11.93 -15.33
N GLN A 168 13.26 12.91 -14.42
CA GLN A 168 14.50 13.60 -14.08
C GLN A 168 15.49 12.64 -13.40
N MET A 169 15.05 11.81 -12.45
CA MET A 169 15.90 10.80 -11.81
C MET A 169 16.52 9.83 -12.83
N LEU A 170 15.71 9.33 -13.77
CA LEU A 170 16.18 8.44 -14.83
C LEU A 170 17.18 9.13 -15.76
N SER A 171 16.87 10.36 -16.17
CA SER A 171 17.75 11.16 -17.04
C SER A 171 19.09 11.45 -16.38
N ASP A 172 19.09 11.87 -15.11
CA ASP A 172 20.31 12.16 -14.35
C ASP A 172 21.14 10.90 -14.16
N TYR A 173 20.51 9.77 -13.80
CA TYR A 173 21.20 8.48 -13.68
C TYR A 173 21.84 8.04 -14.99
N ASN A 174 21.10 8.02 -16.10
CA ASN A 174 21.64 7.59 -17.39
C ASN A 174 22.73 8.55 -17.90
N THR A 175 22.59 9.85 -17.66
CA THR A 175 23.65 10.82 -17.97
C THR A 175 24.92 10.53 -17.16
N TYR A 176 24.77 10.22 -15.87
CA TYR A 176 25.89 9.86 -15.01
C TYR A 176 26.53 8.53 -15.43
N ALA A 177 25.75 7.48 -15.61
CA ALA A 177 26.21 6.15 -15.99
C ALA A 177 26.98 6.19 -17.32
N SER A 178 26.49 6.93 -18.31
CA SER A 178 27.18 7.08 -19.62
C SER A 178 28.57 7.72 -19.56
N LYS A 179 28.85 8.49 -18.50
CA LYS A 179 30.14 9.17 -18.28
C LYS A 179 31.01 8.46 -17.26
N SER A 180 30.45 7.50 -16.53
CA SER A 180 31.18 6.79 -15.48
C SER A 180 32.19 5.83 -16.08
N SER A 181 33.33 5.68 -15.40
CA SER A 181 34.32 4.65 -15.72
C SER A 181 34.03 3.32 -15.01
N ASP A 182 33.00 3.25 -14.16
CA ASP A 182 32.60 2.02 -13.49
C ASP A 182 31.91 1.07 -14.48
N PRO A 183 32.49 -0.11 -14.78
CA PRO A 183 31.88 -1.08 -15.70
C PRO A 183 30.56 -1.67 -15.19
N PHE A 184 30.20 -1.46 -13.92
CA PHE A 184 28.94 -1.92 -13.34
C PHE A 184 27.81 -0.89 -13.42
N LEU A 185 28.10 0.34 -13.88
CA LEU A 185 27.07 1.33 -14.18
C LEU A 185 26.77 1.32 -15.68
N PHE A 186 25.50 1.15 -16.00
CA PHE A 186 25.01 1.13 -17.37
C PHE A 186 23.71 1.89 -17.45
N ASN A 187 23.42 2.43 -18.63
CA ASN A 187 22.14 3.07 -18.87
C ASN A 187 21.02 2.03 -18.73
N ILE A 188 19.96 2.41 -18.04
CA ILE A 188 18.79 1.57 -17.84
C ILE A 188 17.60 2.13 -18.62
N SER A 189 16.71 1.24 -19.04
CA SER A 189 15.44 1.63 -19.63
C SER A 189 14.44 2.11 -18.58
N THR A 190 13.33 2.70 -19.02
CA THR A 190 12.25 3.16 -18.15
C THR A 190 11.66 2.02 -17.33
N GLU A 191 11.38 0.89 -17.97
CA GLU A 191 10.82 -0.29 -17.31
C GLU A 191 11.79 -0.86 -16.27
N ASP A 192 13.09 -0.91 -16.56
CA ASP A 192 14.12 -1.31 -15.60
C ASP A 192 14.22 -0.34 -14.41
N PHE A 193 14.09 0.96 -14.66
CA PHE A 193 14.08 1.99 -13.63
C PHE A 193 12.90 1.82 -12.67
N ILE A 194 11.68 1.73 -13.19
CA ILE A 194 10.49 1.53 -12.38
C ILE A 194 10.54 0.18 -11.66
N TYR A 195 11.08 -0.84 -12.32
CA TYR A 195 11.27 -2.15 -11.72
C TYR A 195 12.26 -2.11 -10.55
N ARG A 196 13.33 -1.29 -10.61
CA ARG A 196 14.26 -1.07 -9.49
C ARG A 196 13.60 -0.32 -8.32
N LEU A 197 12.82 0.72 -8.61
CA LEU A 197 12.02 1.44 -7.61
C LEU A 197 11.00 0.53 -6.92
N PHE A 198 10.42 -0.38 -7.68
CA PHE A 198 9.55 -1.42 -7.15
C PHE A 198 10.28 -2.33 -6.15
N LYS A 199 11.53 -2.73 -6.42
CA LYS A 199 12.34 -3.54 -5.48
C LYS A 199 12.67 -2.80 -4.18
N THR A 200 12.76 -1.47 -4.22
CA THR A 200 12.93 -0.63 -3.02
C THR A 200 11.60 -0.27 -2.35
N GLN A 201 10.49 -0.87 -2.82
CA GLN A 201 9.13 -0.71 -2.31
C GLN A 201 8.64 0.75 -2.34
N PHE A 202 8.55 1.34 -3.53
CA PHE A 202 7.92 2.66 -3.68
C PHE A 202 6.39 2.63 -3.47
N GLY A 203 5.86 3.76 -3.01
CA GLY A 203 4.43 4.08 -2.98
C GLY A 203 4.10 5.26 -3.90
N VAL A 204 2.82 5.61 -3.97
CA VAL A 204 2.30 6.64 -4.88
C VAL A 204 1.47 7.68 -4.12
N GLY A 205 1.43 8.91 -4.65
CA GLY A 205 0.63 9.99 -4.08
C GLY A 205 -0.85 9.86 -4.41
N ALA A 206 -1.71 10.58 -3.67
CA ALA A 206 -3.14 10.65 -3.93
C ALA A 206 -3.50 11.94 -4.73
N PRO A 207 -4.45 11.92 -5.67
CA PRO A 207 -5.23 10.76 -6.13
C PRO A 207 -4.38 9.80 -6.99
N ILE A 208 -4.50 8.50 -6.73
CA ILE A 208 -3.61 7.46 -7.29
C ILE A 208 -3.68 7.39 -8.82
N ASP A 209 -4.89 7.45 -9.36
CA ASP A 209 -5.11 7.39 -10.82
C ASP A 209 -4.45 8.57 -11.53
N GLY A 210 -4.65 9.78 -11.00
CA GLY A 210 -3.97 10.97 -11.51
C GLY A 210 -2.45 10.87 -11.41
N TYR A 211 -1.94 10.44 -10.24
CA TYR A 211 -0.51 10.29 -9.99
C TYR A 211 0.14 9.30 -10.96
N LEU A 212 -0.46 8.12 -11.13
CA LEU A 212 0.06 7.07 -11.99
C LEU A 212 -0.03 7.47 -13.47
N SER A 213 -1.13 8.07 -13.90
CA SER A 213 -1.29 8.56 -15.27
C SER A 213 -0.21 9.60 -15.60
N GLU A 214 -0.02 10.60 -14.73
CA GLU A 214 0.99 11.64 -14.94
C GLU A 214 2.42 11.07 -14.94
N MET A 215 2.71 10.14 -14.04
CA MET A 215 3.99 9.43 -14.03
C MET A 215 4.24 8.69 -15.35
N VAL A 216 3.25 7.96 -15.85
CA VAL A 216 3.35 7.20 -17.11
C VAL A 216 3.51 8.13 -18.30
N ASP A 217 2.71 9.21 -18.36
CA ASP A 217 2.77 10.21 -19.42
C ASP A 217 4.13 10.90 -19.47
N GLU A 218 4.71 11.25 -18.32
CA GLU A 218 6.02 11.89 -18.25
C GLU A 218 7.17 10.99 -18.69
N LEU A 219 7.10 9.71 -18.32
CA LEU A 219 8.08 8.69 -18.72
C LEU A 219 7.95 8.30 -20.20
N ASN A 220 6.76 8.50 -20.80
CA ASN A 220 6.46 8.31 -22.22
C ASN A 220 7.04 7.01 -22.80
N ASN A 221 6.65 5.87 -22.22
CA ASN A 221 7.17 4.55 -22.59
C ASN A 221 6.02 3.53 -22.75
N GLU A 222 5.97 2.86 -23.90
CA GLU A 222 4.90 1.90 -24.24
C GLU A 222 4.88 0.59 -23.42
N ASN A 223 5.97 0.30 -22.72
CA ASN A 223 6.11 -0.84 -21.82
C ASN A 223 5.64 -0.52 -20.39
N VAL A 224 5.28 0.72 -20.11
CA VAL A 224 4.80 1.17 -18.81
C VAL A 224 3.41 1.79 -19.02
N THR A 225 2.39 1.20 -18.41
CA THR A 225 1.01 1.70 -18.52
C THR A 225 0.35 1.74 -17.16
N SER A 226 -0.61 2.64 -16.96
CA SER A 226 -1.43 2.69 -15.75
C SER A 226 -2.91 2.54 -16.07
N GLU A 227 -3.63 1.85 -15.20
CA GLU A 227 -5.09 1.78 -15.23
C GLU A 227 -5.61 1.90 -13.79
N VAL A 228 -6.31 2.99 -13.50
CA VAL A 228 -6.90 3.29 -12.18
C VAL A 228 -5.84 3.30 -11.08
N ASN A 229 -5.69 2.19 -10.34
CA ASN A 229 -4.74 2.07 -9.24
C ASN A 229 -3.64 1.04 -9.54
N THR A 230 -3.50 0.60 -10.78
CA THR A 230 -2.56 -0.45 -11.17
C THR A 230 -1.57 0.07 -12.19
N LEU A 231 -0.29 -0.13 -11.91
CA LEU A 231 0.82 0.09 -12.81
C LEU A 231 1.23 -1.24 -13.45
N SER A 232 1.35 -1.29 -14.77
CA SER A 232 1.77 -2.46 -15.53
C SER A 232 3.09 -2.20 -16.23
N LEU A 233 4.02 -3.15 -16.10
CA LEU A 233 5.34 -3.12 -16.71
C LEU A 233 5.51 -4.33 -17.61
N LYS A 234 5.98 -4.14 -18.84
CA LYS A 234 6.46 -5.24 -19.69
C LYS A 234 7.97 -5.36 -19.52
N LEU A 235 8.43 -6.53 -19.11
CA LEU A 235 9.81 -6.82 -18.77
C LEU A 235 10.33 -8.02 -19.56
N ARG A 236 11.65 -8.15 -19.58
CA ARG A 236 12.34 -9.26 -20.22
C ARG A 236 13.30 -9.92 -19.23
N GLY A 237 13.21 -11.23 -19.11
CA GLY A 237 14.14 -12.09 -18.39
C GLY A 237 14.63 -13.19 -19.30
N GLU A 238 14.46 -14.44 -18.88
CA GLU A 238 14.61 -15.63 -19.74
C GLU A 238 13.55 -15.61 -20.87
N GLY A 239 12.35 -15.13 -20.55
CA GLY A 239 11.25 -14.86 -21.47
C GLY A 239 10.67 -13.46 -21.29
N ASN A 240 9.67 -13.12 -22.09
CA ASN A 240 8.89 -11.90 -21.91
C ASN A 240 7.83 -12.13 -20.83
N TYR A 241 7.63 -11.15 -19.95
CA TYR A 241 6.61 -11.19 -18.91
C TYR A 241 6.12 -9.80 -18.58
N SER A 242 5.03 -9.72 -17.82
CA SER A 242 4.56 -8.46 -17.27
C SER A 242 4.44 -8.51 -15.76
N VAL A 243 4.57 -7.34 -15.14
CA VAL A 243 4.37 -7.14 -13.71
C VAL A 243 3.27 -6.10 -13.53
N GLN A 244 2.25 -6.45 -12.77
CA GLN A 244 1.17 -5.56 -12.38
C GLN A 244 1.30 -5.24 -10.89
N ILE A 245 1.36 -3.96 -10.55
CA ILE A 245 1.48 -3.46 -9.18
C ILE A 245 0.25 -2.62 -8.91
N SER A 246 -0.61 -3.09 -8.01
CA SER A 246 -1.79 -2.34 -7.56
C SER A 246 -1.50 -1.61 -6.26
N PHE A 247 -2.11 -0.44 -6.07
CA PHE A 247 -2.00 0.38 -4.88
C PHE A 247 -3.34 0.46 -4.14
N ASP A 248 -3.31 0.47 -2.81
CA ASP A 248 -4.48 0.72 -1.96
C ASP A 248 -4.79 2.23 -1.89
N SER A 249 -5.88 2.60 -1.20
CA SER A 249 -6.26 4.02 -1.05
C SER A 249 -5.24 4.90 -0.32
N MET A 250 -4.25 4.31 0.37
CA MET A 250 -3.16 5.04 1.03
C MET A 250 -1.97 5.26 0.09
N GLY A 251 -2.02 4.72 -1.13
CA GLY A 251 -0.92 4.76 -2.08
C GLY A 251 0.16 3.72 -1.80
N LEU A 252 -0.13 2.72 -0.97
CA LEU A 252 0.78 1.61 -0.65
C LEU A 252 0.46 0.38 -1.49
N GLN A 253 1.47 -0.46 -1.74
CA GLN A 253 1.30 -1.64 -2.59
C GLN A 253 0.29 -2.62 -1.98
N SER A 254 -0.80 -2.87 -2.71
CA SER A 254 -1.89 -3.76 -2.32
C SER A 254 -1.81 -5.12 -3.00
N SER A 255 -1.27 -5.20 -4.22
CA SER A 255 -1.00 -6.48 -4.85
C SER A 255 0.12 -6.37 -5.88
N ILE A 256 0.81 -7.47 -6.11
CA ILE A 256 1.83 -7.60 -7.15
C ILE A 256 1.57 -8.92 -7.87
N SER A 257 1.40 -8.87 -9.18
CA SER A 257 1.17 -10.05 -10.01
C SER A 257 2.19 -10.10 -11.14
N PHE A 258 2.80 -11.26 -11.35
CA PHE A 258 3.66 -11.54 -12.49
C PHE A 258 2.88 -12.43 -13.45
N LEU A 259 2.85 -12.01 -14.70
CA LEU A 259 2.10 -12.68 -15.76
C LEU A 259 3.03 -13.07 -16.89
N ASP A 260 2.86 -14.27 -17.44
CA ASP A 260 3.59 -14.73 -18.63
C ASP A 260 3.11 -14.00 -19.90
N SER A 261 3.63 -14.39 -21.06
CA SER A 261 3.24 -13.83 -22.36
C SER A 261 1.77 -14.06 -22.73
N ASP A 262 1.12 -15.05 -22.12
CA ASP A 262 -0.28 -15.40 -22.34
C ASP A 262 -1.20 -14.76 -21.27
N ASN A 263 -0.65 -13.87 -20.43
CA ASN A 263 -1.30 -13.23 -19.29
C ASN A 263 -1.75 -14.21 -18.18
N ASN A 264 -1.13 -15.38 -18.07
CA ASN A 264 -1.36 -16.26 -16.94
C ASN A 264 -0.51 -15.81 -15.75
N ILE A 265 -1.13 -15.69 -14.59
CA ILE A 265 -0.43 -15.36 -13.35
C ILE A 265 0.43 -16.55 -12.93
N PHE A 266 1.73 -16.35 -12.78
CA PHE A 266 2.65 -17.36 -12.25
C PHE A 266 3.26 -17.00 -10.88
N TYR A 267 3.13 -15.75 -10.45
CA TYR A 267 3.49 -15.33 -9.10
C TYR A 267 2.60 -14.17 -8.64
N LYS A 268 2.09 -14.23 -7.42
CA LYS A 268 1.20 -13.21 -6.87
C LYS A 268 1.39 -13.00 -5.39
N ILE A 269 1.57 -11.73 -5.00
CA ILE A 269 1.47 -11.27 -3.62
C ILE A 269 0.20 -10.43 -3.48
N ILE A 270 -0.53 -10.65 -2.40
CA ILE A 270 -1.68 -9.81 -2.03
C ILE A 270 -1.49 -9.26 -0.63
N THR A 271 -1.92 -8.02 -0.43
CA THR A 271 -2.21 -7.47 0.88
C THR A 271 -3.56 -8.00 1.33
N TYR A 272 -3.65 -8.40 2.60
CA TYR A 272 -4.90 -8.86 3.19
C TYR A 272 -5.11 -8.19 4.53
N ASP A 273 -6.36 -7.83 4.80
CA ASP A 273 -6.72 -7.10 6.01
C ASP A 273 -7.26 -8.05 7.09
N THR A 274 -6.69 -7.95 8.29
CA THR A 274 -7.20 -8.64 9.48
C THR A 274 -8.18 -7.79 10.29
N GLU A 275 -8.33 -6.49 10.01
CA GLU A 275 -9.26 -5.61 10.73
C GLU A 275 -10.70 -6.08 10.62
N TRP A 276 -11.11 -6.62 9.47
CA TRP A 276 -12.43 -7.26 9.34
C TRP A 276 -12.66 -8.34 10.41
N THR A 277 -11.62 -9.11 10.75
CA THR A 277 -11.68 -10.14 11.80
C THR A 277 -11.84 -9.51 13.18
N VAL A 278 -11.22 -8.35 13.43
CA VAL A 278 -11.38 -7.59 14.68
C VAL A 278 -12.81 -7.05 14.80
N TRP A 279 -13.34 -6.42 13.74
CA TRP A 279 -14.72 -5.91 13.72
C TRP A 279 -15.76 -7.02 13.90
N LEU A 280 -15.53 -8.18 13.28
CA LEU A 280 -16.36 -9.37 13.46
C LEU A 280 -16.30 -9.87 14.91
N THR A 281 -15.11 -9.89 15.51
CA THR A 281 -14.92 -10.28 16.91
C THR A 281 -15.66 -9.32 17.85
N ILE A 282 -15.52 -8.00 17.66
CA ILE A 282 -16.25 -6.97 18.41
C ILE A 282 -17.77 -7.16 18.24
N GLY A 283 -18.24 -7.46 17.03
CA GLY A 283 -19.65 -7.74 16.75
C GLY A 283 -20.18 -8.95 17.51
N ILE A 284 -19.42 -10.05 17.58
CA ILE A 284 -19.79 -11.24 18.35
C ILE A 284 -19.86 -10.93 19.85
N PHE A 285 -18.86 -10.22 20.40
CA PHE A 285 -18.89 -9.83 21.81
C PHE A 285 -20.04 -8.86 22.12
N GLY A 286 -20.28 -7.89 21.24
CA GLY A 286 -21.36 -6.92 21.37
C GLY A 286 -22.74 -7.58 21.40
N THR A 287 -23.00 -8.52 20.49
CA THR A 287 -24.26 -9.28 20.46
C THR A 287 -24.43 -10.15 21.71
N GLY A 288 -23.35 -10.76 22.22
CA GLY A 288 -23.35 -11.51 23.48
C GLY A 288 -23.76 -10.64 24.69
N ILE A 289 -23.20 -9.44 24.81
CA ILE A 289 -23.56 -8.51 25.89
C ILE A 289 -25.03 -8.11 25.80
N ILE A 290 -25.53 -7.79 24.60
CA ILE A 290 -26.94 -7.44 24.39
C ILE A 290 -27.86 -8.59 24.81
N ALA A 291 -27.53 -9.84 24.45
CA ALA A 291 -28.31 -11.00 24.83
C ALA A 291 -28.38 -11.19 26.36
N VAL A 292 -27.25 -11.01 27.06
CA VAL A 292 -27.19 -11.07 28.53
C VAL A 292 -28.04 -9.98 29.18
N VAL A 293 -27.99 -8.75 28.66
CA VAL A 293 -28.81 -7.63 29.15
C VAL A 293 -30.30 -7.92 28.95
N ILE A 294 -30.71 -8.36 27.75
CA ILE A 294 -32.11 -8.72 27.46
C ILE A 294 -32.58 -9.83 28.40
N TYR A 295 -31.77 -10.87 28.60
CA TYR A 295 -32.09 -11.96 29.51
C TYR A 295 -32.21 -11.49 30.96
N ALA A 296 -31.32 -10.60 31.42
CA ALA A 296 -31.39 -10.03 32.76
C ALA A 296 -32.68 -9.21 32.98
N PHE A 297 -33.07 -8.39 32.00
CA PHE A 297 -34.34 -7.65 32.02
C PHE A 297 -35.55 -8.59 32.00
N TYR A 298 -35.54 -9.62 31.16
CA TYR A 298 -36.59 -10.63 31.09
C TYR A 298 -36.76 -11.35 32.44
N ARG A 299 -35.65 -11.81 33.04
CA ARG A 299 -35.65 -12.49 34.35
C ARG A 299 -36.07 -11.55 35.48
N ARG A 300 -35.69 -10.27 35.44
CA ARG A 300 -36.17 -9.27 36.40
C ARG A 300 -37.69 -9.08 36.29
N ARG A 301 -38.22 -8.98 35.06
CA ARG A 301 -39.66 -8.84 34.82
C ARG A 301 -40.44 -10.06 35.31
N GLN A 302 -39.94 -11.28 35.10
CA GLN A 302 -40.59 -12.48 35.63
C GLN A 302 -40.63 -12.50 37.16
N ARG A 303 -39.54 -12.13 37.84
CA ARG A 303 -39.50 -12.06 39.30
C ARG A 303 -40.50 -11.05 39.86
N ILE A 304 -40.66 -9.90 39.19
CA ILE A 304 -41.67 -8.89 39.59
C ILE A 304 -43.08 -9.46 39.44
N LYS A 305 -43.40 -10.11 38.31
CA LYS A 305 -44.71 -10.74 38.12
C LYS A 305 -45.03 -11.81 39.17
N GLN A 306 -44.07 -12.67 39.51
CA GLN A 306 -44.25 -13.69 40.55
C GLN A 306 -44.48 -13.07 41.94
N PHE A 307 -43.89 -11.91 42.22
CA PHE A 307 -44.09 -11.18 43.47
C PHE A 307 -45.47 -10.50 43.51
N GLU A 308 -45.95 -9.97 42.39
CA GLU A 308 -47.31 -9.43 42.27
C GLU A 308 -48.37 -10.52 42.49
N GLU A 309 -48.21 -11.68 41.84
CA GLU A 309 -49.10 -12.84 42.01
C GLU A 309 -49.13 -13.39 43.46
N SER A 310 -47.99 -13.37 44.17
CA SER A 310 -47.94 -13.82 45.56
C SER A 310 -48.60 -12.82 46.51
N LEU A 311 -48.48 -11.52 46.26
CA LEU A 311 -49.18 -10.47 47.00
C LEU A 311 -50.70 -10.54 46.83
N GLU A 312 -51.19 -10.86 45.62
CA GLU A 312 -52.62 -11.03 45.39
C GLU A 312 -53.19 -12.23 46.16
N ARG A 313 -52.49 -13.38 46.18
CA ARG A 313 -52.88 -14.55 46.97
C ARG A 313 -52.88 -14.32 48.48
N MET A 314 -52.04 -13.41 48.98
CA MET A 314 -52.02 -13.06 50.41
C MET A 314 -53.18 -12.12 50.81
N LYS A 315 -53.85 -11.48 49.84
CA LYS A 315 -54.99 -10.59 50.08
C LYS A 315 -56.34 -11.30 49.97
N SER A 316 -56.40 -12.48 49.35
CA SER A 316 -57.58 -13.36 49.25
C SER A 316 -57.69 -14.29 50.44
#